data_AF-A0A2V8KT17-F1
#
_entry.id   AF-A0A2V8KT17-F1
#
_cell.length_a   1.000
_cell.length_b   1.000
_cell.length_c   1.000
_cell.angle_alpha   90.00
_cell.angle_beta   90.00
_cell.angle_gamma   90.00
#
_symmetry.space_group_name_H-M   'P 1'
#
loop_
_entity.id
_entity.type
_entity.pdbx_description
1 polymer ?
#
loop_
_entity_poly.entity_id
_entity_poly.type
_entity_poly.pdbx_seq_one_letter_code
_entity_poly.pdbx_strand_id
1 'polypeptide(L)'
;LLASVSSSLLIVLAWGYFIWTGSISTIWPMFGIANQLLGSIALCVGTTLILNSGRTKYAWVTALPMSFLGTNTLTAGYLSIRDNFWPLTANPATATQGYVDSLCTGILMVLVLLIVVDSLNKWRKVLISGAPAMEYAGD
;
A
#
# COMPACT_ATOMS: atom_id res chain seq x y z
N LEU A 1 31.63 -15.94 -4.15
CA LEU A 1 31.63 -16.69 -2.88
C LEU A 1 31.83 -15.77 -1.68
N LEU A 2 33.00 -15.15 -1.48
CA LEU A 2 33.23 -14.21 -0.35
C LEU A 2 32.18 -13.10 -0.27
N ALA A 3 31.93 -12.38 -1.39
CA ALA A 3 30.91 -11.33 -1.43
C ALA A 3 29.50 -11.83 -1.04
N SER A 4 29.10 -13.00 -1.55
CA SER A 4 27.78 -13.60 -1.24
C SER A 4 27.66 -13.99 0.23
N VAL A 5 28.73 -14.55 0.81
CA VAL A 5 28.78 -14.94 2.23
C VAL A 5 28.73 -13.69 3.13
N SER A 6 29.49 -12.65 2.80
CA SER A 6 29.47 -11.38 3.52
C SER A 6 28.09 -10.72 3.49
N SER A 7 27.44 -10.67 2.33
CA SER A 7 26.08 -10.12 2.20
C SER A 7 25.07 -10.90 3.03
N SER A 8 25.10 -12.24 2.98
CA SER A 8 24.20 -13.07 3.79
C SER A 8 24.44 -12.88 5.29
N LEU A 9 25.69 -12.78 5.73
CA LEU A 9 26.05 -12.50 7.13
C LEU A 9 25.49 -11.15 7.59
N LEU A 10 25.64 -10.10 6.78
CA LEU A 10 25.10 -8.78 7.10
C LEU A 10 23.58 -8.80 7.24
N ILE A 11 22.87 -9.48 6.33
CA ILE A 11 21.41 -9.59 6.39
C ILE A 11 20.96 -10.40 7.61
N VAL A 12 21.60 -11.53 7.90
CA VAL A 12 21.27 -12.36 9.06
C VAL A 12 21.50 -11.60 10.37
N LEU A 13 22.61 -10.85 10.48
CA LEU A 13 22.89 -10.02 11.66
C LEU A 13 21.89 -8.86 11.80
N ALA A 14 21.51 -8.21 10.71
CA ALA A 14 20.49 -7.15 10.73
C ALA A 14 19.11 -7.70 11.17
N TRP A 15 18.71 -8.87 10.70
CA TRP A 15 17.50 -9.55 11.17
C TRP A 15 17.60 -9.97 12.64
N GLY A 16 18.77 -10.46 13.07
CA GLY A 16 19.05 -10.77 14.47
C GLY A 16 18.89 -9.55 15.37
N TYR A 17 19.33 -8.38 14.92
CA TYR A 17 19.15 -7.12 15.63
C TYR A 17 17.66 -6.74 15.79
N PHE A 18 16.83 -6.87 14.73
CA PHE A 18 15.40 -6.60 14.84
C PHE A 18 14.66 -7.54 15.80
N ILE A 19 15.09 -8.79 15.90
CA ILE A 19 14.57 -9.74 16.88
C ILE A 19 14.98 -9.32 18.30
N TRP A 20 16.24 -8.91 18.48
CA TRP A 20 16.76 -8.45 19.76
C TRP A 20 16.05 -7.19 20.28
N THR A 21 15.73 -6.24 19.40
CA THR A 21 15.03 -5.00 19.78
C THR A 21 13.52 -5.18 19.95
N GLY A 22 12.97 -6.34 19.58
CA GLY A 22 11.52 -6.59 19.63
C GLY A 22 10.70 -5.83 18.57
N SER A 23 11.34 -5.23 17.57
CA SER A 23 10.69 -4.42 16.52
C SER A 23 9.83 -5.25 15.55
N ILE A 24 9.86 -6.58 15.64
CA ILE A 24 9.12 -7.51 14.79
C ILE A 24 7.59 -7.30 14.86
N SER A 25 7.08 -6.91 16.03
CA SER A 25 5.64 -6.68 16.27
C SER A 25 5.09 -5.47 15.49
N THR A 26 5.92 -4.50 15.11
CA THR A 26 5.49 -3.33 14.32
C THR A 26 5.75 -3.51 12.83
N ILE A 27 6.86 -4.16 12.49
CA ILE A 27 7.29 -4.38 11.10
C ILE A 27 6.28 -5.27 10.35
N TRP A 28 5.80 -6.35 10.97
CA TRP A 28 4.87 -7.28 10.33
C TRP A 28 3.55 -6.64 9.90
N PRO A 29 2.83 -5.93 10.80
CA PRO A 29 1.64 -5.17 10.43
C PRO A 29 1.92 -4.16 9.31
N MET A 30 3.04 -3.43 9.38
CA MET A 30 3.41 -2.44 8.38
C MET A 30 3.61 -3.04 6.99
N PHE A 31 4.31 -4.18 6.90
CA PHE A 31 4.46 -4.93 5.63
C PHE A 31 3.10 -5.41 5.10
N GLY A 32 2.23 -5.92 5.97
CA GLY A 32 0.89 -6.35 5.59
C GLY A 32 0.06 -5.23 4.99
N ILE A 33 0.07 -4.05 5.62
CA ILE A 33 -0.64 -2.86 5.14
C ILE A 33 -0.07 -2.42 3.79
N ALA A 34 1.25 -2.26 3.67
CA ALA A 34 1.89 -1.80 2.44
C ALA A 34 1.56 -2.72 1.24
N ASN A 35 1.60 -4.03 1.45
CA ASN A 35 1.28 -5.01 0.40
C ASN A 35 -0.17 -4.94 -0.04
N GLN A 36 -1.11 -4.79 0.90
CA GLN A 36 -2.51 -4.65 0.56
C GLN A 36 -2.79 -3.30 -0.13
N LEU A 37 -2.16 -2.21 0.30
CA LEU A 37 -2.26 -0.92 -0.38
C LEU A 37 -1.75 -1.00 -1.83
N LEU A 38 -0.65 -1.72 -2.08
CA LEU A 38 -0.16 -2.00 -3.44
C LEU A 38 -1.19 -2.80 -4.26
N GLY A 39 -1.80 -3.81 -3.66
CA GLY A 39 -2.90 -4.57 -4.28
C GLY A 39 -4.11 -3.69 -4.63
N SER A 40 -4.46 -2.75 -3.75
CA SER A 40 -5.52 -1.76 -4.02
C SER A 40 -5.17 -0.87 -5.22
N ILE A 41 -3.93 -0.41 -5.32
CA ILE A 41 -3.45 0.37 -6.48
C ILE A 41 -3.51 -0.48 -7.76
N ALA A 42 -3.09 -1.74 -7.71
CA ALA A 42 -3.14 -2.64 -8.87
C ALA A 42 -4.58 -2.82 -9.39
N LEU A 43 -5.56 -3.02 -8.48
CA LEU A 43 -6.97 -3.10 -8.84
C LEU A 43 -7.53 -1.77 -9.37
N CYS A 44 -7.04 -0.65 -8.86
CA CYS A 44 -7.36 0.69 -9.34
C CYS A 44 -6.88 0.89 -10.79
N VAL A 45 -5.65 0.52 -11.08
CA VAL A 45 -5.10 0.55 -12.45
C VAL A 45 -5.88 -0.39 -13.36
N GLY A 46 -6.16 -1.63 -12.91
CA GLY A 46 -6.97 -2.59 -13.67
C GLY A 46 -8.36 -2.05 -14.02
N THR A 47 -9.03 -1.39 -13.09
CA THR A 47 -10.32 -0.72 -13.34
C THR A 47 -10.20 0.38 -14.40
N THR A 48 -9.13 1.17 -14.32
CA THR A 48 -8.83 2.23 -15.30
C THR A 48 -8.64 1.65 -16.71
N LEU A 49 -7.90 0.54 -16.84
CA LEU A 49 -7.67 -0.13 -18.12
C LEU A 49 -8.97 -0.67 -18.72
N ILE A 50 -9.84 -1.30 -17.92
CA ILE A 50 -11.14 -1.82 -18.40
C ILE A 50 -12.03 -0.69 -18.92
N LEU A 51 -12.09 0.43 -18.21
CA LEU A 51 -12.87 1.60 -18.61
C LEU A 51 -12.35 2.22 -19.91
N ASN A 52 -11.03 2.38 -20.03
CA ASN A 52 -10.40 2.91 -21.24
C ASN A 52 -10.51 1.95 -22.44
N SER A 53 -10.68 0.66 -22.20
CA SER A 53 -10.91 -0.35 -23.25
C SER A 53 -12.36 -0.36 -23.76
N GLY A 54 -13.22 0.55 -23.29
CA GLY A 54 -14.65 0.60 -23.67
C GLY A 54 -15.50 -0.55 -23.09
N ARG A 55 -14.93 -1.36 -22.18
CA ARG A 55 -15.56 -2.56 -21.61
C ARG A 55 -16.18 -2.27 -20.23
N THR A 56 -16.85 -1.13 -20.09
CA THR A 56 -17.41 -0.62 -18.82
C THR A 56 -18.27 -1.62 -18.05
N LYS A 57 -18.99 -2.52 -18.75
CA LYS A 57 -19.77 -3.60 -18.15
C LYS A 57 -18.96 -4.53 -17.23
N TYR A 58 -17.64 -4.62 -17.41
CA TYR A 58 -16.75 -5.49 -16.63
C TYR A 58 -15.99 -4.74 -15.52
N ALA A 59 -16.11 -3.41 -15.43
CA ALA A 59 -15.35 -2.60 -14.47
C ALA A 59 -15.67 -2.95 -13.00
N TRP A 60 -16.86 -3.51 -12.73
CA TRP A 60 -17.24 -3.95 -11.38
C TRP A 60 -16.36 -5.09 -10.85
N VAL A 61 -15.78 -5.92 -11.73
CA VAL A 61 -14.96 -7.09 -11.35
C VAL A 61 -13.71 -6.65 -10.58
N THR A 62 -13.16 -5.48 -10.89
CA THR A 62 -12.01 -4.90 -10.19
C THR A 62 -12.42 -3.84 -9.17
N ALA A 63 -13.47 -3.04 -9.45
CA ALA A 63 -13.88 -1.94 -8.58
C ALA A 63 -14.49 -2.43 -7.24
N LEU A 64 -15.24 -3.54 -7.25
CA LEU A 64 -15.81 -4.12 -6.04
C LEU A 64 -14.72 -4.65 -5.09
N PRO A 65 -13.81 -5.55 -5.50
CA PRO A 65 -12.73 -6.01 -4.62
C PRO A 65 -11.79 -4.87 -4.24
N MET A 66 -11.57 -3.87 -5.09
CA MET A 66 -10.79 -2.68 -4.72
C MET A 66 -11.44 -1.94 -3.54
N SER A 67 -12.76 -1.74 -3.58
CA SER A 67 -13.48 -1.03 -2.51
C SER A 67 -13.44 -1.80 -1.19
N PHE A 68 -13.62 -3.12 -1.25
CA PHE A 68 -13.53 -3.98 -0.07
C PHE A 68 -12.10 -4.02 0.50
N LEU A 69 -11.11 -4.25 -0.36
CA LEU A 69 -9.72 -4.34 0.08
C LEU A 69 -9.24 -2.99 0.62
N GLY A 70 -9.48 -1.90 -0.12
CA GLY A 70 -9.11 -0.54 0.30
C GLY A 70 -9.72 -0.14 1.65
N THR A 71 -11.00 -0.39 1.87
CA THR A 71 -11.66 -0.06 3.16
C THR A 71 -11.09 -0.86 4.33
N ASN A 72 -10.86 -2.17 4.16
CA ASN A 72 -10.24 -3.00 5.20
C ASN A 72 -8.79 -2.58 5.47
N THR A 73 -8.00 -2.32 4.44
CA THR A 73 -6.60 -1.93 4.61
C THR A 73 -6.46 -0.55 5.25
N LEU A 74 -7.33 0.41 4.90
CA LEU A 74 -7.35 1.71 5.56
C LEU A 74 -7.74 1.60 7.04
N THR A 75 -8.72 0.74 7.35
CA THR A 75 -9.13 0.47 8.73
C THR A 75 -7.99 -0.20 9.51
N ALA A 76 -7.35 -1.21 8.93
CA ALA A 76 -6.20 -1.89 9.52
C ALA A 76 -4.99 -0.96 9.70
N GLY A 77 -4.77 -0.04 8.75
CA GLY A 77 -3.75 1.01 8.83
C GLY A 77 -3.97 1.95 10.00
N TYR A 78 -5.20 2.43 10.16
CA TYR A 78 -5.57 3.27 11.30
C TYR A 78 -5.40 2.54 12.64
N LEU A 79 -5.87 1.28 12.74
CA LEU A 79 -5.71 0.46 13.93
C LEU A 79 -4.22 0.18 14.22
N SER A 80 -3.40 -0.03 13.20
CA SER A 80 -1.95 -0.24 13.40
C SER A 80 -1.26 1.00 13.93
N ILE A 81 -1.59 2.19 13.42
CA ILE A 81 -1.08 3.44 13.98
C ILE A 81 -1.53 3.60 15.44
N ARG A 82 -2.81 3.40 15.73
CA ARG A 82 -3.38 3.63 17.06
C ARG A 82 -2.90 2.63 18.11
N ASP A 83 -2.93 1.35 17.77
CA ASP A 83 -2.79 0.26 18.74
C ASP A 83 -1.38 -0.35 18.73
N ASN A 84 -0.62 -0.21 17.64
CA ASN A 84 0.74 -0.77 17.54
C ASN A 84 1.82 0.33 17.62
N PHE A 85 1.72 1.40 16.83
CA PHE A 85 2.81 2.39 16.70
C PHE A 85 2.75 3.51 17.73
N TRP A 86 1.55 4.03 18.04
CA TRP A 86 1.35 5.12 18.99
C TRP A 86 1.75 4.76 20.43
N PRO A 87 1.46 3.57 20.98
CA PRO A 87 1.88 3.23 22.35
C PRO A 87 3.40 3.17 22.51
N LEU A 88 4.15 2.96 21.41
CA LEU A 88 5.61 2.95 21.43
C LEU A 88 6.21 4.35 21.60
N THR A 89 5.44 5.41 21.35
CA THR A 89 5.87 6.81 21.58
C THR A 89 5.93 7.19 23.06
N ALA A 90 5.25 6.43 23.93
CA ALA A 90 5.24 6.66 25.37
C ALA A 90 6.56 6.27 26.07
N ASN A 91 7.34 5.36 25.48
CA ASN A 91 8.62 4.92 26.04
C ASN A 91 9.79 5.62 25.31
N PRO A 92 10.67 6.35 25.99
CA PRO A 92 11.75 7.10 25.35
C PRO A 92 12.76 6.21 24.58
N ALA A 93 12.87 4.92 24.93
CA ALA A 93 13.72 3.96 24.22
C ALA A 93 13.15 3.51 22.86
N THR A 94 11.83 3.56 22.67
CA THR A 94 11.14 3.12 21.43
C THR A 94 10.44 4.27 20.71
N ALA A 95 10.48 5.48 21.26
CA ALA A 95 9.69 6.61 20.79
C ALA A 95 10.04 7.03 19.37
N THR A 96 11.33 7.08 19.03
CA THR A 96 11.80 7.37 17.67
C THR A 96 11.28 6.36 16.66
N GLN A 97 11.25 5.07 17.01
CA GLN A 97 10.69 4.03 16.15
C GLN A 97 9.17 4.24 15.96
N GLY A 98 8.43 4.48 17.04
CA GLY A 98 6.98 4.72 16.98
C GLY A 98 6.60 5.93 16.13
N TYR A 99 7.36 7.03 16.20
CA TYR A 99 7.14 8.20 15.36
C TYR A 99 7.41 7.91 13.88
N VAL A 100 8.52 7.24 13.56
CA VAL A 100 8.88 6.91 12.18
C VAL A 100 7.85 5.95 11.56
N ASP A 101 7.47 4.88 12.26
CA ASP A 101 6.51 3.87 11.78
C ASP A 101 5.12 4.49 11.55
N SER A 102 4.66 5.33 12.50
CA SER A 102 3.39 6.05 12.39
C SER A 102 3.37 7.04 11.22
N LEU A 103 4.45 7.81 11.06
CA LEU A 103 4.56 8.81 10.00
C LEU A 103 4.59 8.15 8.62
N CYS A 104 5.44 7.14 8.44
CA CYS A 104 5.56 6.42 7.16
C CYS A 104 4.22 5.78 6.77
N THR A 105 3.56 5.09 7.71
CA THR A 105 2.26 4.45 7.45
C THR A 105 1.18 5.50 7.14
N GLY A 106 1.15 6.61 7.89
CA GLY A 106 0.21 7.71 7.65
C GLY A 106 0.38 8.34 6.27
N ILE A 107 1.62 8.63 5.86
CA ILE A 107 1.92 9.16 4.53
C ILE A 107 1.45 8.19 3.44
N LEU A 108 1.76 6.89 3.57
CA LEU A 108 1.34 5.88 2.59
C LEU A 108 -0.19 5.80 2.46
N MET A 109 -0.92 5.83 3.57
CA MET A 109 -2.38 5.83 3.56
C MET A 109 -2.95 7.08 2.85
N VAL A 110 -2.38 8.25 3.13
CA VAL A 110 -2.78 9.50 2.46
C VAL A 110 -2.52 9.43 0.96
N LEU A 111 -1.33 8.97 0.55
CA LEU A 111 -0.99 8.85 -0.87
C LEU A 111 -1.95 7.92 -1.62
N VAL A 112 -2.30 6.78 -1.03
CA VAL A 112 -3.26 5.85 -1.65
C VAL A 112 -4.64 6.48 -1.77
N LEU A 113 -5.11 7.20 -0.75
CA LEU A 113 -6.38 7.92 -0.82
C LEU A 113 -6.39 8.96 -1.95
N LEU A 114 -5.30 9.72 -2.10
CA LEU A 114 -5.16 10.68 -3.19
C LEU A 114 -5.19 10.00 -4.57
N ILE A 115 -4.51 8.86 -4.72
CA ILE A 115 -4.52 8.07 -5.97
C ILE A 115 -5.93 7.58 -6.28
N VAL A 116 -6.64 7.04 -5.30
CA VAL A 116 -8.02 6.56 -5.49
C VAL A 116 -8.94 7.71 -5.90
N VAL A 117 -8.82 8.88 -5.27
CA VAL A 117 -9.62 10.07 -5.62
C VAL A 117 -9.32 10.56 -7.04
N ASP A 118 -8.04 10.67 -7.42
CA ASP A 118 -7.65 11.05 -8.78
C ASP A 118 -8.18 10.05 -9.83
N SER A 119 -8.09 8.76 -9.51
CA SER A 119 -8.58 7.69 -10.37
C SER A 119 -10.10 7.74 -10.55
N LEU A 120 -10.85 7.97 -9.47
CA LEU A 120 -12.31 8.16 -9.53
C LEU A 120 -12.69 9.36 -10.39
N ASN A 121 -11.94 10.47 -10.29
CA ASN A 121 -12.16 11.65 -11.14
C ASN A 121 -11.89 11.35 -12.62
N LYS A 122 -10.86 10.57 -12.93
CA LYS A 122 -10.57 10.09 -14.29
C LYS A 122 -11.68 9.17 -14.81
N TRP A 123 -12.14 8.22 -14.01
CA TRP A 123 -13.22 7.31 -14.41
C TRP A 123 -14.52 8.05 -14.69
N ARG A 124 -14.89 9.04 -13.88
CA ARG A 124 -16.06 9.90 -14.14
C ARG A 124 -15.94 10.61 -15.48
N LYS A 125 -14.78 11.19 -15.80
CA LYS A 125 -14.56 11.85 -17.10
C LYS A 125 -14.72 10.89 -18.27
N VAL A 126 -14.16 9.67 -18.17
CA VAL A 126 -14.25 8.62 -19.19
C VAL A 126 -15.70 8.15 -19.38
N LEU A 127 -16.46 8.01 -18.30
CA LEU A 127 -17.87 7.61 -18.36
C LEU A 127 -18.78 8.66 -18.99
N ILE A 128 -18.49 9.95 -18.79
CA ILE A 128 -19.28 11.07 -19.33
C ILE A 128 -18.88 11.39 -20.78
N SER A 129 -17.59 11.37 -21.09
CA SER A 129 -17.06 11.83 -22.39
C SER A 129 -16.99 10.74 -23.46
N GLY A 130 -17.32 9.49 -23.09
CA GLY A 130 -17.03 8.31 -23.90
C GLY A 130 -15.58 7.86 -23.75
N ALA A 131 -15.34 6.55 -23.84
CA ALA A 131 -14.00 6.00 -23.69
C ALA A 131 -13.08 6.53 -24.80
N PRO A 132 -11.91 7.11 -24.47
CA PRO A 132 -10.91 7.39 -25.49
C PRO A 132 -10.50 6.05 -26.12
N ALA A 133 -10.40 5.99 -27.46
CA ALA A 133 -9.89 4.81 -28.14
C ALA A 133 -8.50 4.49 -27.56
N MET A 134 -8.35 3.32 -26.95
CA MET A 134 -7.03 2.82 -26.61
C MET A 134 -6.32 2.56 -27.96
N GLU A 135 -5.49 3.50 -28.39
CA GLU A 135 -4.46 3.25 -29.39
C GLU A 135 -3.55 2.18 -28.76
N TYR A 136 -3.67 0.95 -29.23
CA TYR A 136 -2.75 -0.10 -28.82
C TYR A 136 -1.37 0.33 -29.29
N ALA A 137 -0.44 0.61 -28.38
CA ALA A 137 0.97 0.78 -28.73
C ALA A 137 1.45 -0.57 -29.30
N GLY A 138 1.39 -0.71 -30.62
CA GLY A 138 1.43 -1.99 -31.32
C GLY A 138 1.57 -1.82 -32.83
N ASP A 139 2.40 -0.86 -33.24
CA ASP A 139 3.08 -0.73 -34.53
C ASP A 139 4.52 -0.24 -34.29
#